data_AF-X1H6Y1-F1
#
_entry.id   AF-X1H6Y1-F1
#
_cell.length_a   1.000
_cell.length_b   1.000
_cell.length_c   1.000
_cell.angle_alpha   90.00
_cell.angle_beta   90.00
_cell.angle_gamma   90.00
#
_symmetry.space_group_name_H-M   'P 1'
#
loop_
_entity.id
_entity.type
_entity.pdbx_description
1 polymer ?
#
loop_
_entity_poly.entity_id
_entity_poly.type
_entity_poly.pdbx_seq_one_letter_code
_entity_poly.pdbx_strand_id
1 'polypeptide(L)' 'ISKATGGQAELIGNESKLIDKINPFLTLQGLRMIYEMNK' A
#
# COMPACT_ATOMS: atom_id res chain seq x y z
N ILE A 1 -10.29 8.90 1.03
CA ILE A 1 -8.90 8.88 0.50
C ILE A 1 -8.50 7.42 0.30
N SER A 2 -8.59 6.91 -0.93
CA SER A 2 -8.26 5.52 -1.29
C SER A 2 -6.76 5.36 -1.46
N LYS A 3 -6.14 4.44 -0.70
CA LYS A 3 -4.74 4.05 -0.84
C LYS A 3 -4.67 2.69 -1.54
N ALA A 4 -3.81 2.58 -2.54
CA ALA A 4 -3.58 1.34 -3.29
C ALA A 4 -2.13 0.87 -3.14
N THR A 5 -1.93 -0.46 -3.21
CA THR A 5 -0.62 -1.15 -3.11
C THR A 5 -0.64 -2.34 -4.09
N GLY A 6 0.53 -2.78 -4.54
CA GLY A 6 0.70 -3.90 -5.49
C GLY A 6 1.39 -3.48 -6.80
N GLY A 7 1.97 -4.45 -7.53
CA GLY A 7 2.81 -4.18 -8.71
C GLY A 7 2.08 -3.52 -9.90
N GLN A 8 0.75 -3.64 -9.99
CA GLN A 8 -0.07 -2.96 -11.00
C GLN A 8 -0.75 -1.69 -10.47
N ALA A 9 -0.61 -1.39 -9.17
CA ALA A 9 -1.23 -0.23 -8.56
C ALA A 9 -0.65 1.09 -9.11
N GLU A 10 0.59 1.08 -9.58
CA GLU A 10 1.25 2.22 -10.22
C GLU A 10 0.64 2.56 -11.59
N LEU A 11 0.33 1.54 -12.41
CA LEU A 11 -0.35 1.72 -13.69
C LEU A 11 -1.79 2.22 -13.50
N ILE A 12 -2.54 1.63 -12.56
CA ILE A 12 -3.93 2.00 -12.30
C ILE A 12 -4.03 3.35 -11.58
N GLY A 13 -3.07 3.67 -10.71
CA GLY A 13 -3.03 4.93 -9.97
C GLY A 13 -2.76 6.15 -10.85
N ASN A 14 -1.96 6.00 -11.91
CA ASN A 14 -1.75 7.08 -12.87
C ASN A 14 -3.02 7.46 -13.66
N GLU A 15 -3.97 6.52 -13.82
CA GLU A 15 -5.22 6.77 -14.54
C GLU A 15 -6.40 7.11 -13.61
N SER A 16 -6.22 6.97 -12.28
CA SER A 16 -7.29 7.10 -11.30
C SER A 16 -7.14 8.36 -10.45
N LYS A 17 -8.05 9.33 -10.65
CA LYS A 17 -8.16 10.54 -9.80
C LYS A 17 -8.57 10.25 -8.34
N LEU A 18 -8.89 8.99 -8.01
CA LEU A 18 -9.30 8.55 -6.67
C LEU A 18 -8.13 8.03 -5.82
N ILE A 19 -6.98 7.72 -6.41
CA ILE A 19 -5.82 7.18 -5.69
C ILE A 19 -4.88 8.32 -5.31
N ASP A 20 -4.99 8.82 -4.08
CA ASP A 20 -4.18 9.95 -3.60
C ASP A 20 -2.71 9.59 -3.37
N LYS A 21 -2.42 8.35 -2.96
CA LYS A 21 -1.05 7.94 -2.65
C LYS A 21 -0.86 6.43 -2.78
N ILE A 22 0.11 6.06 -3.60
CA ILE A 22 0.60 4.69 -3.72
C ILE A 22 1.71 4.52 -2.68
N ASN A 23 1.55 3.56 -1.77
CA ASN A 23 2.62 3.18 -0.83
C ASN A 23 2.96 1.70 -1.07
N PRO A 24 4.04 1.40 -1.83
CA PRO A 24 4.39 0.01 -2.16
C PRO A 24 4.80 -0.80 -0.94
N PHE A 25 5.17 -0.16 0.18
CA PHE A 25 5.66 -0.83 1.37
C PHE A 25 4.57 -1.09 2.42
N LEU A 26 3.31 -0.72 2.17
CA LEU A 26 2.23 -0.84 3.15
C LEU A 26 2.07 -2.27 3.67
N THR A 27 2.22 -3.28 2.79
CA THR A 27 2.14 -4.69 3.16
C THR A 27 3.29 -5.10 4.08
N LEU A 28 4.53 -4.70 3.79
CA LEU A 28 5.69 -5.01 4.63
C LEU A 28 5.62 -4.31 5.99
N GLN A 29 5.10 -3.08 6.02
CA GLN A 29 4.84 -2.36 7.27
C GLN A 29 3.83 -3.11 8.15
N GLY A 30 2.75 -3.61 7.56
CA GLY A 30 1.75 -4.42 8.29
C GLY A 30 2.35 -5.72 8.85
N LEU A 31 3.12 -6.45 8.04
CA LEU A 31 3.79 -7.68 8.48
C LEU A 31 4.78 -7.43 9.63
N ARG A 32 5.54 -6.32 9.56
CA ARG A 32 6.44 -5.93 10.64
C ARG A 32 5.70 -5.62 11.94
N MET A 33 4.57 -4.91 11.87
CA MET A 33 3.76 -4.61 13.06
C MET A 33 3.25 -5.90 13.72
N ILE A 34 2.71 -6.83 12.93
CA ILE A 34 2.23 -8.13 13.44
C ILE A 34 3.38 -8.91 14.08
N TYR A 35 4.56 -8.92 13.48
CA TYR A 35 5.74 -9.58 14.06
C TYR A 35 6.13 -9.00 15.42
N GLU A 36 6.23 -7.67 15.56
CA GLU A 36 6.58 -7.03 16.84
C GLU A 36 5.50 -7.24 17.93
N MET A 37 4.23 -7.34 17.55
CA MET A 37 3.13 -7.60 18.48
C MET A 37 3.11 -9.03 19.04
N ASN A 38 3.74 -9.98 18.36
CA ASN A 38 3.78 -11.40 18.74
C ASN A 38 5.15 -11.84 19.27
N LYS A 39 6.02 -10.89 19.61
CA LYS A 39 7.33 -11.13 20.22
C LYS A 39 7.20 -11.36 21.73
#